data_AF-G0P162-F1
#
_entry.id   AF-G0P162-F1
#
_cell.length_a   1.000
_cell.length_b   1.000
_cell.length_c   1.000
_cell.angle_alpha   90.00
_cell.angle_beta   90.00
_cell.angle_gamma   90.00
#
_symmetry.space_group_name_H-M   'P 1'
#
loop_
_entity.id
_entity.type
_entity.pdbx_description
1 polymer ?
#
loop_
_entity_poly.entity_id
_entity_poly.type
_entity_poly.pdbx_seq_one_letter_code
_entity_poly.pdbx_strand_id
1 'polypeptide(L)'
;MSEETSIYSGFILKVVKLDVPDLPSIIRVASFKPRSDFRRILPRKAEKSYKFDFGQIIHFSPRSGELEENSLVIIHEDIESLYEHRKEFHTMIIHILKDVSVSAEDLPKAGTYKHPDLGIMKDEESRIKTGMMSQIFIKVLLTKDSFEIEVQEAKPQKHETPLEKVIPELEKFEQIHEIKNCGNEINRKIENKLWRNIGLLKLTDFNKTNIQGYRPVF
;
A
#
# COMPACT_ATOMS: atom_id res chain seq x y z
N MET A 1 -25.03 -21.10 -7.11
CA MET A 1 -25.36 -19.65 -7.09
C MET A 1 -24.57 -19.04 -5.96
N SER A 2 -23.67 -18.11 -6.29
CA SER A 2 -22.41 -17.80 -5.60
C SER A 2 -22.53 -17.17 -4.20
N GLU A 3 -22.33 -17.98 -3.15
CA GLU A 3 -22.22 -17.56 -1.74
C GLU A 3 -21.06 -16.58 -1.48
N GLU A 4 -20.07 -16.50 -2.38
CA GLU A 4 -18.93 -15.58 -2.29
C GLU A 4 -19.31 -14.09 -2.29
N THR A 5 -20.52 -13.74 -2.71
CA THR A 5 -20.92 -12.33 -2.91
C THR A 5 -21.30 -11.58 -1.62
N SER A 6 -21.46 -12.29 -0.49
CA SER A 6 -21.94 -11.71 0.78
C SER A 6 -21.00 -11.88 1.97
N ILE A 7 -19.73 -12.22 1.72
CA ILE A 7 -18.73 -12.32 2.79
C ILE A 7 -18.15 -10.93 3.06
N TYR A 8 -18.20 -10.54 4.33
CA TYR A 8 -17.57 -9.36 4.88
C TYR A 8 -16.44 -9.79 5.81
N SER A 9 -15.46 -8.92 5.95
CA SER A 9 -14.35 -9.09 6.88
C SER A 9 -14.32 -7.91 7.83
N GLY A 10 -13.72 -8.05 8.99
CA GLY A 10 -13.60 -6.89 9.87
C GLY A 10 -12.74 -7.09 11.09
N PHE A 11 -12.28 -5.98 11.64
CA PHE A 11 -11.47 -5.96 12.85
C PHE A 11 -12.37 -5.81 14.08
N ILE A 12 -12.21 -6.69 15.06
CA ILE A 12 -12.93 -6.63 16.33
C ILE A 12 -12.48 -5.41 17.12
N LEU A 13 -13.42 -4.54 17.51
CA LEU A 13 -13.13 -3.36 18.34
C LEU A 13 -13.59 -3.55 19.78
N LYS A 14 -14.73 -4.21 19.98
CA LYS A 14 -15.28 -4.46 21.32
C LYS A 14 -16.25 -5.63 21.27
N VAL A 15 -16.24 -6.43 22.32
CA VAL A 15 -17.27 -7.46 22.55
C VAL A 15 -18.04 -7.06 23.80
N VAL A 16 -19.36 -6.97 23.67
CA VAL A 16 -20.28 -6.78 24.78
C VAL A 16 -21.04 -8.08 24.95
N LYS A 17 -20.69 -8.82 26.00
CA LYS A 17 -21.43 -10.00 26.41
C LYS A 17 -22.63 -9.55 27.23
N LEU A 18 -23.80 -10.10 26.92
CA LEU A 18 -24.99 -9.93 27.74
C LEU A 18 -24.97 -11.04 28.80
N ASP A 19 -25.34 -10.72 30.04
CA ASP A 19 -25.31 -11.68 31.17
C ASP A 19 -26.34 -12.82 31.04
N VAL A 20 -27.17 -12.79 29.99
CA VAL A 20 -28.18 -13.82 29.70
C VAL A 20 -27.59 -14.84 28.71
N PRO A 21 -27.55 -16.14 29.05
CA PRO A 21 -26.84 -17.16 28.28
C PRO A 21 -27.39 -17.41 26.87
N ASP A 22 -28.66 -17.07 26.61
CA ASP A 22 -29.34 -17.31 25.32
C ASP A 22 -29.38 -16.08 24.40
N LEU A 23 -28.86 -14.93 24.84
CA LEU A 23 -28.84 -13.73 24.02
C LEU A 23 -27.57 -13.66 23.14
N PRO A 24 -27.70 -13.22 21.87
CA PRO A 24 -26.56 -13.08 20.99
C PRO A 24 -25.59 -12.03 21.53
N SER A 25 -24.29 -12.30 21.39
CA SER A 25 -23.25 -11.35 21.80
C SER A 25 -23.22 -10.16 20.84
N ILE A 26 -23.12 -8.94 21.38
CA ILE A 26 -22.99 -7.73 20.56
C ILE A 26 -21.50 -7.45 20.33
N ILE A 27 -21.07 -7.50 19.08
CA ILE A 27 -19.69 -7.20 18.69
C ILE A 27 -19.65 -5.89 17.91
N ARG A 28 -18.72 -5.00 18.24
CA ARG A 28 -18.43 -3.79 17.45
C ARG A 28 -17.29 -4.11 16.51
N VAL A 29 -17.53 -3.98 15.21
CA VAL A 29 -16.60 -4.44 14.18
C VAL A 29 -16.34 -3.33 13.16
N ALA A 30 -15.07 -3.04 12.89
CA ALA A 30 -14.63 -2.26 11.74
C ALA A 30 -14.78 -3.14 10.48
N SER A 31 -15.95 -3.06 9.86
CA SER A 31 -16.38 -3.94 8.77
C SER A 31 -15.91 -3.40 7.42
N PHE A 32 -15.35 -4.28 6.59
CA PHE A 32 -15.06 -4.02 5.19
C PHE A 32 -15.51 -5.19 4.31
N LYS A 33 -15.70 -4.90 3.03
CA LYS A 33 -15.99 -5.92 2.03
C LYS A 33 -14.79 -6.04 1.09
N PRO A 34 -14.19 -7.23 0.93
CA PRO A 34 -13.12 -7.44 -0.03
C PRO A 34 -13.50 -6.94 -1.42
N ARG A 35 -12.55 -6.33 -2.14
CA ARG A 35 -12.74 -5.78 -3.49
C ARG A 35 -13.83 -4.71 -3.61
N SER A 36 -14.20 -4.06 -2.50
CA SER A 36 -15.20 -3.00 -2.46
C SER A 36 -14.72 -1.85 -1.56
N ASP A 37 -15.23 -0.65 -1.80
CA ASP A 37 -14.92 0.54 -0.99
C ASP A 37 -15.75 0.61 0.31
N PHE A 38 -16.56 -0.43 0.59
CA PHE A 38 -17.35 -0.49 1.81
C PHE A 38 -16.45 -0.56 3.05
N ARG A 39 -16.49 0.49 3.88
CA ARG A 39 -15.82 0.57 5.19
C ARG A 39 -16.68 1.27 6.21
N ARG A 40 -17.16 0.53 7.21
CA ARG A 40 -18.02 1.09 8.27
C ARG A 40 -17.76 0.40 9.61
N ILE A 41 -17.77 1.17 10.68
CA ILE A 41 -17.74 0.64 12.04
C ILE A 41 -19.18 0.45 12.51
N LEU A 42 -19.60 -0.79 12.70
CA LEU A 42 -21.00 -1.11 12.99
C LEU A 42 -21.10 -2.15 14.12
N PRO A 43 -22.10 -2.02 15.01
CA PRO A 43 -22.44 -3.07 15.97
C PRO A 43 -23.15 -4.22 15.26
N ARG A 44 -22.80 -5.46 15.62
CA ARG A 44 -23.33 -6.72 15.07
C ARG A 44 -23.77 -7.65 16.19
N LYS A 45 -24.68 -8.56 15.87
CA LYS A 45 -25.12 -9.63 16.78
C LYS A 45 -24.56 -10.96 16.30
N ALA A 46 -23.72 -11.59 17.11
CA ALA A 46 -23.22 -12.94 16.85
C ALA A 46 -24.08 -13.96 17.61
N GLU A 47 -24.58 -14.98 16.91
CA GLU A 47 -25.46 -16.02 17.50
C GLU A 47 -24.76 -16.85 18.57
N LYS A 48 -23.45 -17.11 18.41
CA LYS A 48 -22.67 -17.89 19.37
C LYS A 48 -21.83 -17.00 20.26
N SER A 49 -21.59 -17.46 21.48
CA SER A 49 -20.66 -16.83 22.41
C SER A 49 -19.23 -17.17 21.98
N TYR A 50 -18.56 -16.20 21.36
CA TYR A 50 -17.17 -16.31 20.96
C TYR A 50 -16.26 -15.55 21.94
N LYS A 51 -15.01 -15.98 22.04
CA LYS A 51 -13.94 -15.22 22.68
C LYS A 51 -13.12 -14.57 21.57
N PHE A 52 -13.27 -13.26 21.40
CA PHE A 52 -12.48 -12.48 20.44
C PHE A 52 -11.46 -11.63 21.17
N ASP A 53 -10.29 -11.50 20.55
CA ASP A 53 -9.28 -10.52 20.96
C ASP A 53 -9.54 -9.18 20.26
N PHE A 54 -9.20 -8.07 20.92
CA PHE A 54 -9.21 -6.75 20.29
C PHE A 54 -8.28 -6.74 19.08
N GLY A 55 -8.75 -6.23 17.93
CA GLY A 55 -7.98 -6.16 16.69
C GLY A 55 -7.96 -7.43 15.85
N GLN A 56 -8.52 -8.55 16.33
CA GLN A 56 -8.63 -9.78 15.56
C GLN A 56 -9.47 -9.57 14.30
N ILE A 57 -9.01 -10.11 13.17
CA ILE A 57 -9.82 -10.16 11.93
C ILE A 57 -10.78 -11.33 12.03
N ILE A 58 -12.03 -11.08 11.67
CA ILE A 58 -13.08 -12.07 11.51
C ILE A 58 -13.71 -11.98 10.12
N HIS A 59 -14.16 -13.11 9.61
CA HIS A 59 -14.93 -13.21 8.38
C HIS A 59 -16.37 -13.59 8.74
N PHE A 60 -17.36 -12.91 8.15
CA PHE A 60 -18.76 -13.10 8.51
C PHE A 60 -19.69 -12.75 7.35
N SER A 61 -20.88 -13.32 7.37
CA SER A 61 -21.96 -12.94 6.46
C SER A 61 -23.23 -12.56 7.24
N PRO A 62 -24.02 -11.60 6.75
CA PRO A 62 -25.34 -11.33 7.31
C PRO A 62 -26.27 -12.52 7.06
N ARG A 63 -27.13 -12.85 8.03
CA ARG A 63 -28.12 -13.92 7.87
C ARG A 63 -29.22 -13.58 6.85
N SER A 64 -29.51 -12.29 6.66
CA SER A 64 -30.53 -11.82 5.73
C SER A 64 -30.13 -10.51 5.08
N GLY A 65 -30.11 -10.48 3.74
CA GLY A 65 -29.95 -9.24 2.97
C GLY A 65 -28.57 -8.61 3.05
N GLU A 66 -28.54 -7.27 2.96
CA GLU A 66 -27.33 -6.48 3.07
C GLU A 66 -26.93 -6.23 4.54
N LEU A 67 -25.71 -5.71 4.72
CA LEU A 67 -25.12 -5.53 6.03
C LEU A 67 -25.57 -4.22 6.69
N GLU A 68 -26.58 -4.29 7.55
CA GLU A 68 -27.21 -3.16 8.26
C GLU A 68 -26.80 -3.08 9.74
N GLU A 69 -27.11 -1.97 10.42
CA GLU A 69 -26.86 -1.83 11.86
C GLU A 69 -27.55 -2.94 12.67
N ASN A 70 -26.81 -3.55 13.60
CA ASN A 70 -27.31 -4.64 14.45
C ASN A 70 -27.78 -5.90 13.71
N SER A 71 -27.40 -6.06 12.43
CA SER A 71 -27.62 -7.31 11.71
C SER A 71 -27.04 -8.48 12.49
N LEU A 72 -27.78 -9.58 12.42
CA LEU A 72 -27.34 -10.85 12.94
C LEU A 72 -26.41 -11.52 11.93
N VAL A 73 -25.21 -11.86 12.38
CA VAL A 73 -24.11 -12.33 11.52
C VAL A 73 -23.70 -13.75 11.89
N ILE A 74 -23.40 -14.52 10.86
CA ILE A 74 -22.79 -15.85 10.97
C ILE A 74 -21.29 -15.66 10.74
N ILE A 75 -20.49 -16.15 11.68
CA ILE A 75 -19.03 -16.03 11.65
C ILE A 75 -18.47 -17.30 11.01
N HIS A 76 -17.62 -17.10 10.01
CA HIS A 76 -16.96 -18.15 9.22
C HIS A 76 -15.58 -18.42 9.85
N GLU A 77 -15.46 -19.55 10.53
CA GLU A 77 -14.20 -20.01 11.16
C GLU A 77 -13.32 -20.82 10.19
N ASP A 78 -13.91 -21.27 9.09
CA ASP A 78 -13.29 -22.03 8.01
C ASP A 78 -12.39 -21.17 7.11
N ILE A 79 -12.55 -19.85 7.14
CA ILE A 79 -11.73 -18.92 6.37
C ILE A 79 -10.48 -18.57 7.18
N GLU A 80 -9.34 -19.15 6.77
CA GLU A 80 -8.05 -18.78 7.35
C GLU A 80 -7.65 -17.35 6.95
N SER A 81 -7.33 -16.55 7.97
CA SER A 81 -6.81 -15.20 7.79
C SER A 81 -5.34 -15.27 7.38
N LEU A 82 -5.01 -14.72 6.21
CA LEU A 82 -3.62 -14.51 5.75
C LEU A 82 -2.86 -13.44 6.58
N TYR A 83 -3.56 -12.81 7.52
CA TYR A 83 -3.05 -11.72 8.34
C TYR A 83 -2.59 -12.23 9.72
N GLU A 84 -1.36 -11.93 10.10
CA GLU A 84 -0.85 -12.20 11.45
C GLU A 84 -1.16 -11.03 12.38
N HIS A 85 -2.08 -11.24 13.33
CA HIS A 85 -2.46 -10.24 14.31
C HIS A 85 -1.43 -10.12 15.45
N ARG A 86 -0.90 -8.92 15.66
CA ARG A 86 0.07 -8.63 16.74
C ARG A 86 -0.64 -8.31 18.06
N LYS A 87 -0.91 -9.35 18.85
CA LYS A 87 -1.61 -9.27 20.16
C LYS A 87 -0.89 -8.45 21.24
N GLU A 88 0.39 -8.13 21.04
CA GLU A 88 1.19 -7.32 21.95
C GLU A 88 0.61 -5.89 22.10
N PHE A 89 -0.05 -5.39 21.05
CA PHE A 89 -0.60 -4.04 21.01
C PHE A 89 -2.07 -4.03 21.44
N HIS A 90 -2.31 -3.60 22.68
CA HIS A 90 -3.66 -3.59 23.26
C HIS A 90 -4.48 -2.34 22.89
N THR A 91 -3.82 -1.29 22.43
CA THR A 91 -4.43 0.00 22.07
C THR A 91 -4.43 0.27 20.57
N MET A 92 -3.74 -0.55 19.79
CA MET A 92 -3.59 -0.40 18.35
C MET A 92 -3.86 -1.73 17.66
N ILE A 93 -4.49 -1.68 16.50
CA ILE A 93 -4.73 -2.86 15.69
C ILE A 93 -3.62 -2.93 14.64
N ILE A 94 -2.71 -3.89 14.82
CA ILE A 94 -1.55 -4.09 13.96
C ILE A 94 -1.56 -5.49 13.39
N HIS A 95 -1.43 -5.59 12.07
CA HIS A 95 -1.36 -6.84 11.34
C HIS A 95 -0.12 -6.89 10.45
N ILE A 96 0.41 -8.09 10.28
CA ILE A 96 1.48 -8.38 9.33
C ILE A 96 0.90 -9.22 8.20
N LEU A 97 0.99 -8.72 6.98
CA LEU A 97 0.72 -9.49 5.78
C LEU A 97 2.03 -10.12 5.33
N LYS A 98 2.02 -11.40 5.03
CA LYS A 98 3.19 -12.13 4.54
C LYS A 98 3.05 -12.45 3.06
N ASP A 99 4.18 -12.48 2.36
CA ASP A 99 4.28 -12.99 0.99
C ASP A 99 3.26 -12.36 0.03
N VAL A 100 3.23 -11.03 0.00
CA VAL A 100 2.28 -10.24 -0.80
C VAL A 100 2.91 -9.85 -2.13
N SER A 101 2.29 -10.26 -3.24
CA SER A 101 2.67 -9.79 -4.58
C SER A 101 2.03 -8.43 -4.86
N VAL A 102 2.84 -7.46 -5.28
CA VAL A 102 2.40 -6.10 -5.60
C VAL A 102 2.68 -5.79 -7.06
N SER A 103 1.63 -5.51 -7.82
CA SER A 103 1.70 -5.10 -9.22
C SER A 103 1.73 -3.58 -9.36
N ALA A 104 2.12 -3.07 -10.53
CA ALA A 104 2.09 -1.63 -10.81
C ALA A 104 0.68 -1.03 -10.70
N GLU A 105 -0.35 -1.82 -11.05
CA GLU A 105 -1.76 -1.42 -10.94
C GLU A 105 -2.23 -1.24 -9.49
N ASP A 106 -1.56 -1.91 -8.54
CA ASP A 106 -1.86 -1.80 -7.12
C ASP A 106 -1.29 -0.50 -6.51
N LEU A 107 -0.47 0.24 -7.25
CA LEU A 107 0.14 1.52 -6.85
C LEU A 107 -0.35 2.64 -7.77
N PRO A 108 -1.65 3.00 -7.72
CA PRO A 108 -2.26 3.93 -8.67
C PRO A 108 -1.71 5.36 -8.55
N LYS A 109 -1.18 5.74 -7.38
CA LYS A 109 -0.57 7.04 -7.12
C LYS A 109 0.44 6.93 -5.98
N ALA A 110 1.40 7.84 -5.96
CA ALA A 110 2.31 7.98 -4.81
C ALA A 110 1.51 8.20 -3.52
N GLY A 111 1.94 7.57 -2.43
CA GLY A 111 1.22 7.66 -1.16
C GLY A 111 0.07 6.66 -0.98
N THR A 112 -0.21 5.79 -1.96
CA THR A 112 -1.39 4.93 -1.95
C THR A 112 -1.11 3.54 -2.48
N TYR A 113 -1.53 2.53 -1.71
CA TYR A 113 -1.47 1.13 -2.10
C TYR A 113 -2.87 0.51 -2.06
N LYS A 114 -3.30 -0.11 -3.16
CA LYS A 114 -4.58 -0.81 -3.28
C LYS A 114 -4.37 -2.30 -3.09
N HIS A 115 -4.72 -2.80 -1.90
CA HIS A 115 -4.69 -4.24 -1.63
C HIS A 115 -6.00 -4.90 -2.10
N PRO A 116 -5.97 -6.12 -2.66
CA PRO A 116 -7.17 -6.80 -3.18
C PRO A 116 -8.27 -6.97 -2.12
N ASP A 117 -7.90 -7.37 -0.91
CA ASP A 117 -8.87 -7.61 0.16
C ASP A 117 -9.12 -6.39 1.05
N LEU A 118 -8.06 -5.71 1.49
CA LEU A 118 -8.18 -4.56 2.38
C LEU A 118 -8.60 -3.27 1.67
N GLY A 119 -8.53 -3.22 0.33
CA GLY A 119 -8.83 -2.03 -0.46
C GLY A 119 -7.72 -0.98 -0.39
N ILE A 120 -8.09 0.30 -0.46
CA ILE A 120 -7.15 1.43 -0.51
C ILE A 120 -6.50 1.70 0.86
N MET A 121 -5.18 1.63 0.92
CA MET A 121 -4.35 1.89 2.10
C MET A 121 -3.47 3.12 1.88
N LYS A 122 -3.22 3.86 2.96
CA LYS A 122 -2.29 4.99 2.96
C LYS A 122 -0.87 4.47 3.12
N ASP A 123 0.02 4.89 2.23
CA ASP A 123 1.44 4.57 2.27
C ASP A 123 2.23 5.85 2.01
N GLU A 124 2.13 6.82 2.93
CA GLU A 124 2.62 8.19 2.75
C GLU A 124 4.11 8.27 2.41
N GLU A 125 4.90 7.31 2.90
CA GLU A 125 6.34 7.22 2.64
C GLU A 125 6.69 6.37 1.42
N SER A 126 5.71 5.86 0.66
CA SER A 126 5.91 4.99 -0.50
C SER A 126 6.79 3.78 -0.17
N ARG A 127 6.50 3.12 0.95
CA ARG A 127 7.21 1.95 1.47
C ARG A 127 6.94 0.72 0.60
N ILE A 128 5.74 0.63 0.03
CA ILE A 128 5.35 -0.41 -0.90
C ILE A 128 5.92 -0.10 -2.29
N LYS A 129 6.50 -1.13 -2.90
CA LYS A 129 7.07 -1.13 -4.24
C LYS A 129 6.52 -2.34 -5.00
N THR A 130 6.57 -2.27 -6.33
CA THR A 130 6.24 -3.42 -7.18
C THR A 130 7.18 -4.58 -6.91
N GLY A 131 6.66 -5.81 -6.97
CA GLY A 131 7.39 -7.04 -6.71
C GLY A 131 6.85 -7.79 -5.49
N MET A 132 7.61 -8.78 -5.02
CA MET A 132 7.21 -9.60 -3.89
C MET A 132 7.62 -8.95 -2.56
N MET A 133 6.65 -8.75 -1.67
CA MET A 133 6.85 -8.27 -0.31
C MET A 133 6.85 -9.44 0.66
N SER A 134 7.95 -9.62 1.38
CA SER A 134 8.03 -10.64 2.42
C SER A 134 7.09 -10.33 3.60
N GLN A 135 7.02 -9.06 4.01
CA GLN A 135 6.17 -8.60 5.11
C GLN A 135 5.68 -7.17 4.86
N ILE A 136 4.40 -6.92 5.13
CA ILE A 136 3.82 -5.58 5.17
C ILE A 136 3.16 -5.40 6.54
N PHE A 137 3.60 -4.39 7.28
CA PHE A 137 3.03 -4.01 8.56
C PHE A 137 1.96 -2.95 8.32
N ILE A 138 0.74 -3.26 8.72
CA ILE A 138 -0.38 -2.34 8.62
C ILE A 138 -0.89 -1.95 10.00
N LYS A 139 -1.36 -0.72 10.10
CA LYS A 139 -2.03 -0.16 11.27
C LYS A 139 -3.42 0.29 10.88
N VAL A 140 -4.42 -0.08 11.67
CA VAL A 140 -5.80 0.38 11.47
C VAL A 140 -6.04 1.62 12.31
N LEU A 141 -6.42 2.72 11.67
CA LEU A 141 -6.75 4.00 12.28
C LEU A 141 -8.28 4.15 12.33
N LEU A 142 -8.82 4.15 13.55
CA LEU A 142 -10.26 4.27 13.76
C LEU A 142 -10.68 5.74 13.68
N THR A 143 -11.69 6.03 12.86
CA THR A 143 -12.44 7.29 12.84
C THR A 143 -13.78 7.07 13.55
N LYS A 144 -14.66 8.09 13.62
CA LYS A 144 -15.98 7.98 14.28
C LYS A 144 -16.82 6.81 13.74
N ASP A 145 -17.06 6.79 12.42
CA ASP A 145 -17.99 5.85 11.78
C ASP A 145 -17.31 4.94 10.74
N SER A 146 -16.03 5.17 10.46
CA SER A 146 -15.23 4.41 9.49
C SER A 146 -13.80 4.28 10.00
N PHE A 147 -12.92 3.72 9.17
CA PHE A 147 -11.53 3.50 9.51
C PHE A 147 -10.65 3.57 8.26
N GLU A 148 -9.39 3.86 8.49
CA GLU A 148 -8.34 3.88 7.48
C GLU A 148 -7.30 2.83 7.83
N ILE A 149 -6.54 2.41 6.82
CA ILE A 149 -5.44 1.48 7.00
C ILE A 149 -4.18 2.16 6.48
N GLU A 150 -3.15 2.18 7.30
CA GLU A 150 -1.87 2.80 7.01
C GLU A 150 -0.78 1.74 6.99
N VAL A 151 0.08 1.79 5.97
CA VAL A 151 1.29 0.98 5.89
C VAL A 151 2.34 1.62 6.78
N GLN A 152 2.76 0.93 7.83
CA GLN A 152 3.81 1.41 8.76
C GLN A 152 5.20 0.98 8.30
N GLU A 153 5.34 -0.23 7.78
CA GLU A 153 6.61 -0.78 7.32
C GLU A 153 6.34 -1.80 6.21
N ALA A 154 7.25 -1.90 5.25
CA ALA A 154 7.21 -2.92 4.20
C ALA A 154 8.61 -3.46 3.94
N LYS A 155 8.73 -4.79 3.87
CA LYS A 155 9.99 -5.49 3.63
C LYS A 155 9.91 -6.20 2.29
N PRO A 156 10.60 -5.72 1.25
CA PRO A 156 10.69 -6.45 -0.01
C PRO A 156 11.33 -7.81 0.27
N GLN A 157 10.84 -8.85 -0.40
CA GLN A 157 11.54 -10.12 -0.39
C GLN A 157 12.91 -9.87 -1.01
N LYS A 158 13.97 -10.12 -0.24
CA LYS A 158 15.31 -10.18 -0.81
C LYS A 158 15.30 -11.40 -1.71
N HIS A 159 15.09 -11.22 -2.99
CA HIS A 159 15.52 -12.24 -3.93
C HIS A 159 17.04 -12.32 -3.78
N GLU A 160 17.55 -13.46 -3.34
CA GLU A 160 18.83 -13.94 -3.85
C GLU A 160 18.62 -14.25 -5.34
N THR A 161 18.37 -13.23 -6.15
CA THR A 161 18.61 -13.35 -7.57
C THR A 161 20.13 -13.39 -7.68
N PRO A 162 20.75 -14.45 -8.24
CA PRO A 162 22.11 -14.30 -8.71
C PRO A 162 22.11 -13.07 -9.62
N LEU A 163 23.11 -12.20 -9.48
CA LEU A 163 23.23 -10.91 -10.16
C LEU A 163 23.14 -10.98 -11.71
N GLU A 164 22.92 -12.16 -12.30
CA GLU A 164 23.17 -12.45 -13.72
C GLU A 164 21.94 -12.41 -14.64
N LYS A 165 20.72 -12.13 -14.15
CA LYS A 165 19.54 -12.08 -15.05
C LYS A 165 18.74 -10.77 -15.07
N VAL A 166 19.19 -9.76 -14.33
CA VAL A 166 18.64 -8.39 -14.39
C VAL A 166 19.48 -7.50 -15.34
N ILE A 167 20.60 -8.01 -15.86
CA ILE A 167 21.56 -7.23 -16.66
C ILE A 167 21.17 -6.99 -18.14
N PRO A 168 20.30 -7.73 -18.87
CA PRO A 168 20.08 -7.40 -20.28
C PRO A 168 19.09 -6.25 -20.55
N GLU A 169 18.32 -5.78 -19.56
CA GLU A 169 17.38 -4.67 -19.74
C GLU A 169 17.79 -3.37 -19.05
N LEU A 170 18.57 -3.44 -17.96
CA LEU A 170 19.22 -2.25 -17.39
C LEU A 170 20.38 -1.76 -18.26
N GLU A 171 21.07 -2.63 -19.00
CA GLU A 171 22.05 -2.20 -20.01
C GLU A 171 21.41 -1.36 -21.12
N LYS A 172 20.13 -1.55 -21.47
CA LYS A 172 19.45 -0.72 -22.46
C LYS A 172 19.08 0.67 -21.95
N PHE A 173 18.90 0.85 -20.64
CA PHE A 173 18.62 2.16 -20.04
C PHE A 173 19.90 2.89 -19.58
N GLU A 174 20.93 2.17 -19.13
CA GLU A 174 22.24 2.77 -18.84
C GLU A 174 23.01 3.16 -20.11
N GLN A 175 22.80 2.47 -21.24
CA GLN A 175 23.33 2.92 -22.54
C GLN A 175 22.73 4.24 -23.05
N ILE A 176 21.63 4.73 -22.46
CA ILE A 176 21.09 6.06 -22.79
C ILE A 176 21.77 7.16 -21.95
N HIS A 177 22.47 6.79 -20.86
CA HIS A 177 23.12 7.73 -19.95
C HIS A 177 24.61 7.47 -19.69
N GLU A 178 25.27 6.69 -20.55
CA GLU A 178 26.65 7.03 -20.89
C GLU A 178 26.63 8.40 -21.57
N ILE A 179 26.77 9.43 -20.75
CA ILE A 179 27.26 10.75 -21.12
C ILE A 179 28.40 10.49 -22.10
N LYS A 180 28.15 10.74 -23.38
CA LYS A 180 29.14 10.87 -24.44
C LYS A 180 30.27 11.76 -23.93
N ASN A 181 31.26 11.15 -23.31
CA ASN A 181 32.53 11.76 -22.93
C ASN A 181 33.52 11.75 -24.10
N CYS A 182 33.05 11.41 -25.31
CA CYS A 182 33.78 11.57 -26.55
C CYS A 182 33.34 12.87 -27.24
N GLY A 183 34.12 13.94 -27.08
CA GLY A 183 34.15 15.06 -28.04
C GLY A 183 33.82 16.47 -27.53
N ASN A 184 33.68 16.72 -26.23
CA ASN A 184 33.24 18.04 -25.75
C ASN A 184 34.23 19.19 -26.01
N GLU A 185 35.54 18.95 -26.04
CA GLU A 185 36.51 20.02 -26.35
C GLU A 185 36.55 20.39 -27.85
N ILE A 186 36.40 19.40 -28.73
CA ILE A 186 36.42 19.60 -30.18
C ILE A 186 35.10 20.29 -30.62
N ASN A 187 33.96 19.85 -30.08
CA ASN A 187 32.66 20.45 -30.37
C ASN A 187 32.55 21.87 -29.80
N ARG A 188 33.11 22.15 -28.61
CA ARG A 188 33.15 23.50 -28.03
C ARG A 188 33.91 24.50 -28.89
N LYS A 189 35.02 24.11 -29.54
CA LYS A 189 35.77 25.00 -30.43
C LYS A 189 35.03 25.26 -31.75
N ILE A 190 34.37 24.25 -32.31
CA ILE A 190 33.62 24.36 -33.56
C ILE A 190 32.36 25.20 -33.35
N GLU A 191 31.59 24.94 -32.29
CA GLU A 191 30.39 25.71 -31.97
C GLU A 191 30.71 27.17 -31.62
N ASN A 192 31.70 27.45 -30.77
CA ASN A 192 32.07 28.85 -30.47
C ASN A 192 32.55 29.61 -31.72
N LYS A 193 33.08 28.92 -32.73
CA LYS A 193 33.46 29.54 -34.01
C LYS A 193 32.22 29.88 -34.86
N LEU A 194 31.20 29.02 -34.84
CA LEU A 194 29.89 29.25 -35.47
C LEU A 194 29.12 30.39 -34.79
N TRP A 195 29.06 30.40 -33.46
CA TRP A 195 28.33 31.41 -32.69
C TRP A 195 29.01 32.79 -32.69
N ARG A 196 30.34 32.86 -32.86
CA ARG A 196 31.06 34.13 -33.10
C ARG A 196 30.66 34.81 -34.41
N ASN A 197 30.27 34.06 -35.44
CA ASN A 197 29.80 34.64 -36.70
C ASN A 197 28.37 35.20 -36.59
N ILE A 198 27.61 34.82 -35.56
CA ILE A 198 26.21 35.23 -35.33
C ILE A 198 26.11 36.31 -34.24
N GLY A 199 27.21 36.55 -33.50
CA GLY A 199 27.43 37.80 -32.77
C GLY A 199 26.66 37.98 -31.46
N LEU A 200 26.24 36.93 -30.75
CA LEU A 200 25.41 37.14 -29.55
C LEU A 200 25.78 36.39 -28.25
N LEU A 201 26.46 35.24 -28.21
CA LEU A 201 26.75 34.57 -26.92
C LEU A 201 28.01 33.67 -26.95
N LYS A 202 28.69 33.54 -25.81
CA LYS A 202 29.85 32.65 -25.57
C LYS A 202 29.56 31.68 -24.42
N LEU A 203 29.71 30.39 -24.65
CA LEU A 203 29.58 29.34 -23.62
C LEU A 203 30.85 29.30 -22.76
N THR A 204 30.72 29.60 -21.47
CA THR A 204 31.88 29.75 -20.58
C THR A 204 32.24 28.52 -19.76
N ASP A 205 31.29 27.71 -19.26
CA ASP A 205 31.53 26.34 -18.76
C ASP A 205 30.24 25.74 -18.17
N PHE A 206 30.14 24.42 -18.15
CA PHE A 206 29.11 23.67 -17.42
C PHE A 206 29.83 22.83 -16.36
N ASN A 207 29.84 23.28 -15.10
CA ASN A 207 30.46 22.53 -14.01
C ASN A 207 29.42 22.19 -12.92
N LYS A 208 29.45 20.94 -12.44
CA LYS A 208 28.37 20.24 -11.71
C LYS A 208 27.95 20.83 -10.35
N THR A 209 28.50 21.97 -9.93
CA THR A 209 28.23 22.56 -8.61
C THR A 209 27.56 23.93 -8.63
N ASN A 210 27.35 24.55 -9.81
CA ASN A 210 26.60 25.79 -9.88
C ASN A 210 25.94 25.95 -11.25
N ILE A 211 24.60 25.82 -11.30
CA ILE A 211 23.83 26.13 -12.50
C ILE A 211 23.75 27.66 -12.60
N GLN A 212 24.64 28.26 -13.37
CA GLN A 212 24.44 29.63 -13.86
C GLN A 212 24.32 29.58 -15.38
N GLY A 213 23.10 29.81 -15.86
CA GLY A 213 22.78 29.93 -17.28
C GLY A 213 23.47 31.11 -17.96
N TYR A 214 23.31 31.17 -19.28
CA TYR A 214 23.90 32.14 -20.20
C TYR A 214 23.90 33.58 -19.66
N ARG A 215 25.07 34.25 -19.74
CA ARG A 215 25.20 35.69 -19.46
C ARG A 215 25.43 36.46 -20.77
N PRO A 216 24.72 37.57 -21.00
CA PRO A 216 25.03 38.47 -22.10
C PRO A 216 26.37 39.16 -21.86
N VAL A 217 27.09 39.41 -22.95
CA VAL A 217 28.32 40.22 -22.96
C VAL A 217 27.93 41.58 -23.52
N PHE A 218 28.17 42.64 -22.76
CA PHE A 218 28.21 44.02 -23.28
C PHE A 218 29.65 44.37 -23.63
#